data_AF-A0A0Q1FYX8-F1
#
_entry.id   AF-A0A0Q1FYX8-F1
#
_cell.length_a   1.000
_cell.length_b   1.000
_cell.length_c   1.000
_cell.angle_alpha   90.00
_cell.angle_beta   90.00
_cell.angle_gamma   90.00
#
_symmetry.space_group_name_H-M   'P 1'
#
loop_
_entity.id
_entity.type
_entity.pdbx_description
1 polymer ?
#
loop_
_entity_poly.entity_id
_entity_poly.type
_entity_poly.pdbx_seq_one_letter_code
_entity_poly.pdbx_strand_id
1 'polypeptide(L)'
;MYEMAKKTKTEPKTKEPAVEQTPNARVCASCGAAYESPYSGSKYCPTCAEVKKKERKREAAKRRKSHRKDELNDLRTLKADIDKIIRSKATDKAKVEKITSFLGNL
;
A
#
# COMPACT_ATOMS: atom_id res chain seq x y z
N MET A 1 31.15 -32.65 60.61
CA MET A 1 29.99 -31.73 60.73
C MET A 1 29.99 -30.85 59.48
N TYR A 2 29.38 -31.30 58.38
CA TYR A 2 29.32 -30.53 57.13
C TYR A 2 27.84 -30.30 56.81
N GLU A 3 27.38 -29.06 56.95
CA GLU A 3 25.98 -28.67 56.75
C GLU A 3 25.72 -28.35 55.27
N MET A 4 24.70 -29.02 54.70
CA MET A 4 24.23 -28.76 53.34
C MET A 4 23.17 -27.65 53.34
N ALA A 5 23.57 -26.43 52.98
CA ALA A 5 22.64 -25.33 52.75
C ALA A 5 21.96 -25.45 51.37
N LYS A 6 20.62 -25.52 51.41
CA LYS A 6 19.73 -25.77 50.28
C LYS A 6 19.57 -24.53 49.40
N LYS A 7 19.46 -24.77 48.09
CA LYS A 7 19.17 -23.81 47.01
C LYS A 7 17.93 -22.95 47.32
N THR A 8 18.10 -21.64 47.45
CA THR A 8 17.00 -20.67 47.36
C THR A 8 16.66 -20.41 45.90
N LYS A 9 15.50 -20.90 45.47
CA LYS A 9 14.92 -20.58 44.17
C LYS A 9 14.58 -19.09 44.14
N THR A 10 15.02 -18.41 43.09
CA THR A 10 14.67 -17.03 42.75
C THR A 10 13.16 -16.90 42.56
N GLU A 11 12.56 -15.96 43.29
CA GLU A 11 11.18 -15.52 43.16
C GLU A 11 10.97 -14.71 41.86
N PRO A 12 9.94 -14.99 41.04
CA PRO A 12 9.49 -14.03 40.04
C PRO A 12 8.52 -13.03 40.68
N LYS A 13 8.81 -11.76 40.43
CA LYS A 13 8.12 -10.57 40.92
C LYS A 13 6.71 -10.39 40.36
N THR A 14 5.81 -10.00 41.27
CA THR A 14 4.71 -9.00 41.15
C THR A 14 3.45 -9.28 40.29
N LYS A 15 2.33 -9.42 41.03
CA LYS A 15 0.96 -8.91 40.81
C LYS A 15 0.21 -9.33 39.54
N GLU A 16 -0.41 -10.49 39.59
CA GLU A 16 -1.49 -10.89 38.69
C GLU A 16 -2.84 -10.40 39.25
N PRO A 17 -3.62 -9.52 38.58
CA PRO A 17 -5.06 -9.56 38.78
C PRO A 17 -5.56 -10.86 38.14
N ALA A 18 -6.33 -11.64 38.88
CA ALA A 18 -7.03 -12.81 38.36
C ALA A 18 -7.94 -12.36 37.20
N VAL A 19 -7.45 -12.44 35.96
CA VAL A 19 -8.25 -12.18 34.77
C VAL A 19 -9.16 -13.39 34.61
N GLU A 20 -10.42 -13.21 34.97
CA GLU A 20 -11.51 -14.11 34.62
C GLU A 20 -11.44 -14.35 33.10
N GLN A 21 -11.05 -15.56 32.70
CA GLN A 21 -10.84 -15.91 31.30
C GLN A 21 -12.20 -16.03 30.61
N THR A 22 -12.75 -14.90 30.17
CA THR A 22 -13.96 -14.91 29.34
C THR A 22 -13.61 -15.51 27.98
N PRO A 23 -14.47 -16.36 27.37
CA PRO A 23 -14.19 -17.02 26.09
C PRO A 23 -13.97 -16.04 24.91
N ASN A 24 -14.23 -14.75 25.14
CA ASN A 24 -14.13 -13.66 24.17
C ASN A 24 -12.94 -12.73 24.41
N ALA A 25 -12.09 -13.00 25.41
CA ALA A 25 -10.87 -12.24 25.65
C ALA A 25 -9.82 -12.51 24.55
N ARG A 26 -9.28 -11.44 23.97
CA ARG A 26 -8.31 -11.46 22.86
C ARG A 26 -7.18 -10.48 23.14
N VAL A 27 -6.02 -10.70 22.53
CA VAL A 27 -4.87 -9.79 22.60
C VAL A 27 -4.71 -9.07 21.27
N CYS A 28 -4.61 -7.74 21.30
CA CYS A 28 -4.46 -6.95 20.09
C CYS A 28 -3.07 -7.14 19.47
N ALA A 29 -3.02 -7.51 18.19
CA ALA A 29 -1.75 -7.68 17.46
C ALA A 29 -0.96 -6.38 17.22
N SER A 30 -1.55 -5.21 17.47
CA SER A 30 -0.90 -3.90 17.27
C SER A 30 -0.33 -3.29 18.55
N CYS A 31 -1.01 -3.46 19.68
CA CYS A 31 -0.61 -2.82 20.95
C CYS A 31 -0.44 -3.81 22.11
N GLY A 32 -0.81 -5.08 21.94
CA GLY A 32 -0.70 -6.10 22.99
C GLY A 32 -1.76 -6.03 24.08
N ALA A 33 -2.70 -5.06 24.04
CA ALA A 33 -3.75 -4.96 25.03
C ALA A 33 -4.75 -6.12 24.93
N ALA A 34 -5.14 -6.66 26.08
CA ALA A 34 -6.29 -7.56 26.17
C ALA A 34 -7.58 -6.76 25.92
N TYR A 35 -8.49 -7.33 25.14
CA TYR A 35 -9.79 -6.73 24.82
C TYR A 35 -10.82 -7.82 24.57
N GLU A 36 -12.08 -7.51 24.82
CA GLU A 36 -13.18 -8.43 24.53
C GLU A 36 -13.70 -8.21 23.11
N SER A 37 -14.01 -9.29 22.41
CA SER A 37 -14.63 -9.21 21.09
C SER A 37 -15.68 -10.29 20.91
N PRO A 38 -16.90 -9.95 20.44
CA PRO A 38 -17.91 -10.96 20.09
C PRO A 38 -17.50 -11.76 18.84
N TYR A 39 -16.48 -11.32 18.10
CA TYR A 39 -16.01 -11.95 16.87
C TYR A 39 -14.66 -12.65 17.08
N SER A 40 -14.65 -13.96 16.82
CA SER A 40 -13.43 -14.79 16.92
C SER A 40 -12.35 -14.46 15.89
N GLY A 41 -12.65 -13.67 14.86
CA GLY A 41 -11.71 -13.23 13.84
C GLY A 41 -11.04 -11.87 14.09
N SER A 42 -11.41 -11.17 15.17
CA SER A 42 -10.84 -9.85 15.45
C SER A 42 -9.36 -9.94 15.81
N LYS A 43 -8.51 -9.19 15.09
CA LYS A 43 -7.05 -9.12 15.32
C LYS A 43 -6.62 -7.87 16.11
N TYR A 44 -7.48 -6.87 16.18
CA TYR A 44 -7.16 -5.56 16.74
C TYR A 44 -8.24 -5.11 17.73
N CYS A 45 -7.83 -4.46 18.81
CA CYS A 45 -8.77 -3.77 19.70
C CYS A 45 -9.46 -2.62 18.94
N PRO A 46 -10.60 -2.10 19.45
CA PRO A 46 -11.39 -1.09 18.74
C PRO A 46 -10.60 0.15 18.31
N THR A 47 -9.66 0.59 19.14
CA THR A 47 -8.81 1.76 18.87
C THR A 47 -7.83 1.48 17.73
N CYS A 48 -7.06 0.39 17.81
CA CYS A 48 -6.10 0.01 16.77
C CYS A 48 -6.79 -0.42 15.47
N ALA A 49 -7.98 -1.00 15.54
CA ALA A 49 -8.75 -1.41 14.37
C ALA A 49 -9.10 -0.22 13.47
N GLU A 50 -9.53 0.90 14.05
CA GLU A 50 -9.85 2.12 13.30
C GLU A 50 -8.60 2.77 12.69
N VAL A 51 -7.46 2.74 13.39
CA VAL A 51 -6.17 3.19 12.84
C VAL A 51 -5.80 2.35 11.61
N LYS A 52 -5.82 1.02 11.74
CA LYS A 52 -5.49 0.10 10.63
C LYS A 52 -6.46 0.24 9.45
N LYS A 53 -7.73 0.48 9.72
CA LYS A 53 -8.74 0.75 8.67
C LYS A 53 -8.42 2.05 7.91
N LYS A 54 -8.03 3.11 8.61
CA LYS A 54 -7.59 4.38 7.99
C LYS A 54 -6.31 4.18 7.17
N GLU A 55 -5.33 3.43 7.68
CA GLU A 55 -4.10 3.09 6.96
C GLU A 55 -4.41 2.33 5.66
N ARG A 56 -5.21 1.26 5.72
CA ARG A 56 -5.62 0.51 4.52
C ARG A 56 -6.30 1.39 3.48
N LYS A 57 -7.20 2.29 3.90
CA LYS A 57 -7.86 3.25 3.01
C LYS A 57 -6.84 4.20 2.35
N ARG A 58 -5.88 4.72 3.13
CA ARG A 58 -4.81 5.60 2.62
C ARG A 58 -3.93 4.87 1.62
N GLU A 59 -3.54 3.63 1.91
CA GLU A 59 -2.74 2.80 0.99
C GLU A 59 -3.48 2.49 -0.30
N ALA A 60 -4.77 2.10 -0.21
CA ALA A 60 -5.60 1.88 -1.39
C ALA A 60 -5.73 3.16 -2.24
N ALA A 61 -5.90 4.32 -1.61
CA ALA A 61 -5.94 5.61 -2.31
C ALA A 61 -4.59 5.93 -2.99
N LYS A 62 -3.46 5.68 -2.33
CA LYS A 62 -2.12 5.84 -2.92
C LYS A 62 -1.94 4.94 -4.15
N ARG A 63 -2.31 3.65 -4.06
CA ARG A 63 -2.25 2.70 -5.20
C ARG A 63 -3.12 3.14 -6.38
N ARG A 64 -4.33 3.62 -6.11
CA ARG A 64 -5.22 4.16 -7.18
C ARG A 64 -4.62 5.39 -7.83
N LYS A 65 -4.01 6.28 -7.05
CA LYS A 65 -3.38 7.50 -7.56
C LYS A 65 -2.15 7.19 -8.41
N SER A 66 -1.32 6.21 -8.03
CA SER A 66 -0.17 5.80 -8.84
C SER A 66 -0.64 5.22 -10.18
N HIS A 67 -1.59 4.29 -10.17
CA HIS A 67 -2.13 3.70 -11.40
C HIS A 67 -2.66 4.78 -12.36
N ARG A 68 -3.44 5.75 -11.84
CA ARG A 68 -3.93 6.88 -12.65
C ARG A 68 -2.80 7.73 -13.22
N LYS A 69 -1.71 7.91 -12.48
CA LYS A 69 -0.55 8.68 -12.94
C LYS A 69 0.18 7.93 -14.06
N ASP A 70 0.32 6.61 -13.93
CA ASP A 70 0.95 5.76 -14.93
C ASP A 70 0.13 5.78 -16.23
N GLU A 71 -1.19 5.59 -16.13
CA GLU A 71 -2.13 5.72 -17.25
C GLU A 71 -2.07 7.10 -17.93
N LEU A 72 -1.98 8.18 -17.15
CA LEU A 72 -1.82 9.53 -17.69
C LEU A 72 -0.48 9.72 -18.43
N ASN A 73 0.59 9.11 -17.92
CA ASN A 73 1.89 9.16 -18.58
C ASN A 73 1.86 8.39 -19.90
N ASP A 74 1.22 7.24 -19.96
CA ASP A 74 1.05 6.45 -21.19
C ASP A 74 0.23 7.21 -22.25
N LEU A 75 -0.84 7.90 -21.83
CA LEU A 75 -1.60 8.77 -22.73
C LEU A 75 -0.76 9.95 -23.23
N ARG A 76 0.12 10.49 -22.38
CA ARG A 76 1.01 11.59 -22.75
C ARG A 76 2.08 11.15 -23.76
N THR A 77 2.64 9.95 -23.62
CA THR A 77 3.61 9.40 -24.59
C THR A 77 2.92 9.11 -25.93
N LEU A 78 1.75 8.47 -25.90
CA LEU A 78 0.96 8.21 -27.10
C LEU A 78 0.61 9.51 -27.84
N LYS A 79 0.20 10.55 -27.12
CA LYS A 79 -0.05 11.88 -27.71
C LYS A 79 1.20 12.43 -28.41
N ALA A 80 2.37 12.34 -27.76
CA ALA A 80 3.62 12.82 -28.34
C ALA A 80 4.00 12.06 -29.62
N ASP A 81 3.71 10.76 -29.68
CA ASP A 81 3.96 9.94 -30.86
C ASP A 81 2.98 10.26 -32.00
N ILE A 82 1.70 10.48 -31.70
CA ILE A 82 0.73 11.01 -32.67
C ILE A 82 1.21 12.36 -33.24
N ASP A 83 1.67 13.28 -32.39
CA ASP A 83 2.18 14.59 -32.82
C ASP A 83 3.44 14.46 -33.72
N LYS A 84 4.29 13.44 -33.51
CA LYS A 84 5.41 13.14 -34.41
C LYS A 84 4.92 12.63 -35.78
N ILE A 85 3.95 11.72 -35.79
CA ILE A 85 3.38 11.15 -37.02
C ILE A 85 2.71 12.25 -37.86
N ILE A 86 1.99 13.16 -37.21
CA ILE A 86 1.36 14.30 -37.92
C ILE A 86 2.43 15.15 -38.60
N ARG A 87 3.52 15.47 -37.88
CA ARG A 87 4.62 16.26 -38.44
C ARG A 87 5.30 15.53 -39.61
N SER A 88 5.60 14.24 -39.49
CA SER A 88 6.22 13.50 -40.59
C SER A 88 5.32 13.47 -41.83
N LYS A 89 4.03 13.18 -41.66
CA LYS A 89 3.05 13.21 -42.76
C LYS A 89 2.94 14.58 -43.42
N ALA A 90 3.00 15.66 -42.65
CA ALA A 90 3.01 17.02 -43.20
C ALA A 90 4.25 17.27 -44.05
N THR A 91 5.43 16.82 -43.59
CA THR A 91 6.67 16.95 -44.39
C THR A 91 6.63 16.13 -45.66
N ASP A 92 6.09 14.92 -45.62
CA ASP A 92 5.99 14.06 -46.81
C ASP A 92 5.00 14.64 -47.82
N LYS A 93 3.86 15.18 -47.36
CA LYS A 93 2.92 15.92 -48.21
C LYS A 93 3.60 17.11 -48.90
N ALA A 94 4.36 17.91 -48.15
CA ALA A 94 5.09 19.06 -48.70
C ALA A 94 6.14 18.65 -49.75
N LYS A 95 6.83 17.52 -49.55
CA LYS A 95 7.76 16.98 -50.55
C LYS A 95 7.04 16.58 -51.84
N VAL A 96 5.89 15.90 -51.72
CA VAL A 96 5.08 15.50 -52.87
C VAL A 96 4.61 16.73 -53.65
N GLU A 97 4.04 17.73 -52.97
CA GLU A 97 3.59 18.98 -53.59
C GLU A 97 4.74 19.67 -54.36
N LYS A 98 5.92 19.77 -53.74
CA LYS A 98 7.11 20.36 -54.37
C LYS A 98 7.53 19.59 -55.64
N ILE A 99 7.56 18.26 -55.59
CA ILE A 99 7.89 17.42 -56.76
C ILE A 99 6.84 17.61 -57.87
N THR A 100 5.55 17.56 -57.55
CA THR A 100 4.48 17.74 -58.55
C THR A 100 4.53 19.11 -59.23
N SER A 101 4.84 20.18 -58.49
CA SER A 101 5.01 21.52 -59.05
C SER A 101 6.21 21.65 -59.99
N PHE A 102 7.28 20.87 -59.76
CA PHE A 102 8.45 20.86 -60.63
C PHE A 102 8.17 20.14 -61.95
N LEU A 103 7.43 19.03 -61.91
CA LEU A 103 7.10 18.23 -63.11
C LEU A 103 5.98 18.86 -63.96
N GLY A 104 5.04 19.61 -63.36
CA GLY A 104 3.96 20.29 -64.10
C GLY A 104 4.37 21.56 -64.84
N ASN A 105 5.64 21.98 -64.73
CA ASN A 105 6.21 23.12 -65.44
C ASN A 105 7.18 22.70 -66.58
N LEU A 106 7.25 21.40 -66.91
CA LEU A 106 7.96 20.84 -68.07
C LEU A 106 6.98 20.59 -69.23
#